data_AF-A0A537V6J9-F1
#
_entry.id   AF-A0A537V6J9-F1
#
_cell.length_a   1.000
_cell.length_b   1.000
_cell.length_c   1.000
_cell.angle_alpha   90.00
_cell.angle_beta   90.00
_cell.angle_gamma   90.00
#
_symmetry.space_group_name_H-M   'P 1'
#
loop_
_entity.id
_entity.type
_entity.pdbx_description
1 polymer ?
#
loop_
_entity_poly.entity_id
_entity_poly.type
_entity_poly.pdbx_seq_one_letter_code
_entity_poly.pdbx_strand_id
1 'polypeptide(L)' 'MATRPQVIALEEHYLDPEVKPYITGSDVTRQPKVSARLDDVGQGRIAEMDAAGIDIQVLSHGAPSV' A
#
# COMPACT_ATOMS: atom_id res chain seq x y z
N MET A 1 19.21 15.56 22.48
CA MET A 1 18.07 15.70 21.55
C MET A 1 17.07 14.61 21.89
N ALA A 2 15.78 14.92 21.99
CA ALA A 2 14.76 13.89 22.15
C ALA A 2 14.68 13.08 20.85
N THR A 3 14.78 11.76 20.94
CA THR A 3 14.57 10.87 19.81
C THR A 3 13.12 11.00 19.36
N ARG A 4 12.89 11.31 18.08
CA ARG A 4 11.53 11.33 17.54
C ARG A 4 10.89 9.94 17.70
N PRO A 5 9.56 9.85 17.92
CA PRO A 5 8.87 8.57 17.89
C PRO A 5 9.12 7.85 16.57
N GLN A 6 9.21 6.52 16.64
CA GLN A 6 9.19 5.68 15.45
C GLN A 6 7.74 5.49 15.00
N VAL A 7 7.44 5.76 13.73
CA VAL A 7 6.11 5.66 13.15
C VAL A 7 6.00 4.37 12.34
N ILE A 8 5.15 3.45 12.80
CA ILE A 8 4.88 2.16 12.15
C ILE A 8 3.40 2.14 11.75
N ALA A 9 3.13 2.17 10.45
CA ALA A 9 1.78 2.05 9.90
C ALA A 9 1.45 0.59 9.63
N LEU A 10 0.26 0.11 10.02
CA LEU A 10 -0.03 -1.32 10.16
C LEU A 10 -1.01 -1.90 9.13
N GLU A 11 -1.84 -1.08 8.49
CA GLU A 11 -2.91 -1.53 7.59
C GLU A 11 -2.69 -0.97 6.18
N GLU A 12 -1.51 -1.23 5.64
CA GLU A 12 -1.05 -0.61 4.39
C GLU A 12 -1.21 -1.59 3.24
N HIS A 13 -2.24 -1.37 2.42
CA HIS A 13 -2.60 -2.31 1.36
C HIS A 13 -1.59 -2.31 0.19
N TYR A 14 -1.39 -3.49 -0.40
CA TYR A 14 -0.77 -3.68 -1.72
C TYR A 14 -1.57 -4.67 -2.56
N LEU A 15 -1.35 -4.71 -3.87
CA LEU A 15 -1.89 -5.76 -4.74
C LEU A 15 -0.76 -6.67 -5.21
N ASP A 16 -0.85 -7.94 -4.82
CA ASP A 16 0.08 -8.97 -5.25
C ASP A 16 -0.14 -9.31 -6.75
N PRO A 17 0.90 -9.29 -7.60
CA PRO A 17 0.75 -9.53 -9.04
C PRO A 17 0.30 -10.96 -9.38
N GLU A 18 0.54 -11.93 -8.50
CA GLU A 18 0.09 -13.32 -8.68
C GLU A 18 -1.36 -13.51 -8.20
N VAL A 19 -1.82 -12.74 -7.21
CA VAL A 19 -3.20 -12.86 -6.68
C VAL A 19 -4.18 -11.98 -7.46
N LYS A 20 -3.76 -10.78 -7.87
CA LYS A 20 -4.58 -9.78 -8.58
C LYS A 20 -5.36 -10.32 -9.79
N PRO A 21 -4.80 -11.19 -10.66
CA PRO A 21 -5.54 -11.77 -11.80
C PRO A 21 -6.78 -12.58 -11.40
N TYR A 22 -6.83 -13.07 -10.16
CA TYR A 22 -7.93 -13.88 -9.64
C TYR A 22 -9.01 -13.05 -8.92
N ILE A 23 -8.79 -11.75 -8.70
CA ILE A 23 -9.75 -10.88 -8.01
C ILE A 23 -10.90 -10.54 -8.96
N THR A 24 -12.06 -11.14 -8.72
CA THR A 24 -13.31 -10.86 -9.43
C THR A 24 -14.17 -9.90 -8.61
N GLY A 25 -14.57 -8.76 -9.17
CA GLY A 25 -15.34 -7.77 -8.42
C GLY A 25 -15.00 -6.35 -8.82
N SER A 26 -15.80 -5.40 -8.35
CA SER A 26 -15.92 -4.08 -8.95
C SER A 26 -14.96 -3.02 -8.40
N ASP A 27 -14.46 -3.17 -7.18
CA ASP A 27 -14.20 -1.94 -6.41
C ASP A 27 -12.76 -1.43 -6.47
N VAL A 28 -11.76 -2.31 -6.57
CA VAL A 28 -10.34 -1.90 -6.60
C VAL A 28 -9.72 -2.00 -8.00
N THR A 29 -10.09 -3.01 -8.80
CA THR A 29 -9.56 -3.22 -10.16
C THR A 29 -10.11 -2.23 -11.20
N ARG A 30 -11.22 -1.53 -10.90
CA ARG A 30 -11.85 -0.57 -11.82
C ARG A 30 -11.35 0.87 -11.68
N GLN A 31 -10.47 1.16 -10.72
CA GLN A 31 -9.90 2.49 -10.52
C GLN A 31 -8.39 2.48 -10.86
N PRO A 32 -7.99 2.80 -12.11
CA PRO A 32 -6.61 2.65 -12.57
C PRO A 32 -5.59 3.39 -11.71
N LYS A 33 -5.95 4.58 -11.20
CA LYS A 33 -5.07 5.38 -10.35
C LYS A 33 -4.83 4.74 -8.98
N VAL A 34 -5.85 4.09 -8.40
CA VAL A 34 -5.72 3.42 -7.10
C VAL A 34 -4.92 2.13 -7.28
N SER A 35 -5.24 1.33 -8.31
CA SER A 35 -4.46 0.12 -8.63
C SER A 35 -2.98 0.45 -8.83
N ALA A 36 -2.65 1.48 -9.61
CA ALA A 36 -1.25 1.84 -9.87
C ALA A 36 -0.47 2.17 -8.60
N ARG A 37 -1.11 2.75 -7.58
CA ARG A 37 -0.46 3.03 -6.27
C ARG A 37 -0.37 1.80 -5.38
N LEU A 38 -1.35 0.89 -5.46
CA LEU A 38 -1.30 -0.39 -4.75
C LEU A 38 -0.27 -1.35 -5.34
N ASP A 39 -0.01 -1.24 -6.65
CA ASP A 39 1.03 -1.99 -7.37
C ASP A 39 2.44 -1.45 -7.05
N ASP A 40 2.56 -0.15 -6.75
CA ASP A 40 3.84 0.48 -6.37
C ASP A 40 4.14 0.28 -4.87
N VAL A 41 4.85 -0.80 -4.58
CA VAL A 41 5.49 -1.05 -3.27
C VAL A 41 6.96 -0.60 -3.25
N GLY A 42 7.40 0.11 -4.29
CA GLY A 42 8.78 0.55 -4.49
C GLY A 42 8.94 2.06 -4.29
N GLN A 43 9.54 2.72 -5.28
CA GLN A 43 10.07 4.08 -5.12
C GLN A 43 9.00 5.13 -4.79
N GLY A 44 7.81 5.09 -5.39
CA GLY A 44 6.79 6.09 -5.13
C GLY A 44 6.25 5.99 -3.71
N ARG A 45 5.99 4.76 -3.24
CA ARG A 45 5.57 4.52 -1.84
C ARG A 45 6.64 4.95 -0.83
N ILE A 46 7.91 4.61 -1.06
CA ILE A 46 9.00 5.03 -0.16
C ILE A 46 9.12 6.56 -0.12
N ALA A 47 9.03 7.26 -1.26
CA ALA A 47 9.09 8.71 -1.29
C ALA A 47 7.94 9.37 -0.51
N GLU A 48 6.74 8.77 -0.54
CA GLU A 48 5.59 9.22 0.25
C GLU A 48 5.76 8.94 1.75
N MET A 49 6.32 7.77 2.11
CA MET A 49 6.70 7.45 3.49
C MET A 49 7.70 8.46 4.04
N ASP A 50 8.74 8.80 3.27
CA ASP A 50 9.76 9.79 3.64
C ASP A 50 9.14 11.17 3.87
N ALA A 51 8.27 11.62 2.96
CA ALA A 51 7.59 12.91 3.07
C ALA A 51 6.62 12.98 4.25
N ALA A 52 6.00 11.85 4.62
CA ALA A 52 5.07 11.75 5.74
C ALA A 52 5.74 11.45 7.10
N GLY A 53 7.02 11.10 7.10
CA GLY A 53 7.74 10.69 8.32
C GLY A 53 7.33 9.30 8.83
N ILE A 54 6.94 8.39 7.93
CA ILE A 54 6.62 6.99 8.24
C ILE A 54 7.90 6.16 8.13
N ASP A 55 8.29 5.47 9.21
CA ASP A 55 9.51 4.67 9.22
C ASP A 55 9.30 3.27 8.63
N ILE A 56 8.13 2.68 8.92
CA ILE A 56 7.79 1.32 8.51
C ILE A 56 6.32 1.29 8.12
N GLN A 57 6.03 0.60 7.02
CA GLN A 57 4.69 0.11 6.70
C GLN A 57 4.69 -1.41 6.80
N VAL A 58 3.73 -1.97 7.55
CA VAL A 58 3.41 -3.40 7.52
C VAL A 58 2.37 -3.61 6.44
N LEU A 59 2.75 -4.34 5.41
CA LEU A 59 1.91 -4.52 4.24
C LEU A 59 0.91 -5.66 4.42
N SER A 60 -0.34 -5.40 4.04
CA SER A 60 -1.41 -6.39 3.93
C SER A 60 -1.88 -6.49 2.48
N HIS A 61 -2.21 -7.69 2.02
CA HIS A 61 -2.80 -7.83 0.69
C HIS A 61 -4.17 -7.15 0.64
N GLY A 62 -4.44 -6.39 -0.42
CA GLY A 62 -5.72 -5.76 -0.72
C GLY A 62 -6.86 -6.77 -0.66
N ALA A 63 -7.97 -6.39 -0.04
CA ALA A 63 -9.14 -7.25 0.02
C ALA A 63 -9.62 -7.63 -1.39
N PRO A 64 -10.05 -8.88 -1.64
CA PRO A 64 -11.23 -9.06 -2.47
C PRO A 64 -12.39 -8.43 -1.69
N SER A 65 -12.87 -7.27 -2.14
CA SER A 65 -14.11 -6.67 -1.66
C SER A 65 -15.24 -7.18 -2.56
N VAL A 66 -16.29 -7.87 -2.12
CA VAL A 66 -16.75 -8.36 -0.81
C VAL A 66 -16.53 -9.86 -0.63
#